data_AF-K6SW55-F1
#
_entry.id   AF-K6SW55-F1
#
_cell.length_a   1.000
_cell.length_b   1.000
_cell.length_c   1.000
_cell.angle_alpha   90.00
_cell.angle_beta   90.00
_cell.angle_gamma   90.00
#
_symmetry.space_group_name_H-M   'P 1'
#
loop_
_entity.id
_entity.type
_entity.pdbx_description
1 polymer ?
#
loop_
_entity_poly.entity_id
_entity_poly.type
_entity_poly.pdbx_seq_one_letter_code
_entity_poly.pdbx_strand_id
1 'polypeptide(L)'
;MNEYDDINDYIEDCTRFRINPTKEQLINWCNELGMKIKSKDTKDIVIDKLLENGITWMDLYNKYKHAAYGIHPSIFNNKFNVTKYQREKMVKTGFLEIMYYQYDKIMPGIHSNVPYYSAEQYFSLTIEDIEIWKQKNIRGYKKDHDK
;
A
#
# COMPACT_ATOMS: atom_id res chain seq x y z
N MET A 1 -10.16 -10.43 22.49
CA MET A 1 -10.23 -10.14 21.05
C MET A 1 -8.84 -9.68 20.68
N ASN A 2 -8.08 -10.52 19.99
CA ASN A 2 -6.63 -10.33 19.80
C ASN A 2 -6.39 -9.24 18.74
N GLU A 3 -5.64 -8.21 19.08
CA GLU A 3 -5.18 -7.15 18.15
C GLU A 3 -4.38 -7.70 16.95
N TYR A 4 -3.96 -8.97 17.00
CA TYR A 4 -3.19 -9.62 15.94
C TYR A 4 -4.00 -9.98 14.68
N ASP A 5 -5.33 -10.13 14.77
CA ASP A 5 -6.17 -10.46 13.61
C ASP A 5 -6.34 -9.24 12.69
N ASP A 6 -6.42 -8.03 13.27
CA ASP A 6 -6.63 -6.77 12.53
C ASP A 6 -5.41 -6.38 11.68
N ILE A 7 -4.19 -6.64 12.16
CA ILE A 7 -2.96 -6.37 11.41
C ILE A 7 -2.82 -7.32 10.21
N ASN A 8 -3.14 -8.61 10.38
CA ASN A 8 -3.03 -9.59 9.30
C ASN A 8 -4.09 -9.37 8.22
N ASP A 9 -5.33 -9.07 8.61
CA ASP A 9 -6.41 -8.71 7.68
C ASP A 9 -6.08 -7.40 6.95
N TYR A 10 -5.53 -6.41 7.65
CA TYR A 10 -5.10 -5.15 7.04
C TYR A 10 -3.90 -5.31 6.09
N ILE A 11 -2.94 -6.17 6.44
CA ILE A 11 -1.82 -6.50 5.57
C ILE A 11 -2.33 -7.28 4.36
N GLU A 12 -3.24 -8.25 4.52
CA GLU A 12 -3.89 -8.97 3.42
C GLU A 12 -4.58 -8.00 2.47
N ASP A 13 -5.41 -7.08 2.99
CA ASP A 13 -6.13 -6.10 2.16
C ASP A 13 -5.17 -5.09 1.50
N CYS A 14 -4.06 -4.73 2.16
CA CYS A 14 -3.03 -3.89 1.54
C CYS A 14 -2.17 -4.64 0.50
N THR A 15 -1.90 -5.93 0.68
CA THR A 15 -1.02 -6.72 -0.18
C THR A 15 -1.76 -7.31 -1.38
N ARG A 16 -2.96 -7.83 -1.18
CA ARG A 16 -3.85 -8.35 -2.23
C ARG A 16 -4.21 -7.29 -3.27
N PHE A 17 -4.32 -6.02 -2.86
CA PHE A 17 -4.61 -4.90 -3.76
C PHE A 17 -3.39 -4.17 -4.34
N ARG A 18 -2.15 -4.40 -3.85
CA ARG A 18 -1.01 -3.53 -4.21
C ARG A 18 0.32 -4.20 -4.46
N ILE A 19 0.48 -5.51 -4.28
CA ILE A 19 1.59 -6.23 -4.87
C ILE A 19 1.01 -7.07 -5.99
N ASN A 20 1.39 -6.78 -7.24
CA ASN A 20 0.93 -7.56 -8.39
C ASN A 20 2.10 -8.35 -9.00
N PRO A 21 2.76 -9.25 -8.24
CA PRO A 21 3.78 -10.11 -8.84
C PRO A 21 3.12 -10.92 -9.96
N THR A 22 3.83 -11.12 -11.06
CA THR A 22 3.31 -11.96 -12.13
C THR A 22 3.15 -13.39 -11.62
N LYS A 23 2.25 -14.17 -12.23
CA LYS A 23 2.12 -15.61 -11.92
C LYS A 23 3.48 -16.33 -12.06
N GLU A 24 4.29 -15.93 -13.02
CA GLU A 24 5.64 -16.47 -13.24
C GLU A 24 6.59 -16.15 -12.08
N GLN A 25 6.58 -14.92 -11.56
CA GLN A 25 7.37 -14.55 -10.38
C GLN A 25 7.00 -15.37 -9.15
N LEU A 26 5.71 -15.65 -8.94
CA LEU A 26 5.23 -16.47 -7.84
C LEU A 26 5.61 -17.95 -8.02
N ILE A 27 5.46 -18.49 -9.25
CA ILE A 27 5.89 -19.86 -9.57
C ILE A 27 7.39 -20.03 -9.34
N ASN A 28 8.21 -19.07 -9.76
CA ASN A 28 9.65 -19.11 -9.54
C ASN A 28 9.99 -19.16 -8.05
N TRP A 29 9.30 -18.40 -7.21
CA TRP A 29 9.51 -18.47 -5.76
C TRP A 29 9.06 -19.82 -5.18
N CYS A 30 7.92 -20.35 -5.61
CA CYS A 30 7.53 -21.70 -5.21
C CYS A 30 8.58 -22.75 -5.59
N ASN A 31 9.17 -22.63 -6.79
CA ASN A 31 10.25 -23.53 -7.23
C ASN A 31 11.52 -23.39 -6.37
N GLU A 32 11.90 -22.16 -5.98
CA GLU A 32 13.02 -21.89 -5.05
C GLU A 32 12.79 -22.57 -3.69
N LEU A 33 11.54 -22.62 -3.22
CA LEU A 33 11.13 -23.30 -1.98
C LEU A 33 10.94 -24.81 -2.15
N GLY A 34 11.21 -25.37 -3.34
CA GLY A 34 11.03 -26.80 -3.63
C GLY A 34 9.55 -27.25 -3.74
N MET A 35 8.62 -26.31 -3.87
CA MET A 35 7.19 -26.59 -3.98
C MET A 35 6.82 -26.98 -5.41
N LYS A 36 5.89 -27.93 -5.56
CA LYS A 36 5.37 -28.33 -6.87
C LYS A 36 4.10 -27.54 -7.21
N ILE A 37 4.19 -26.65 -8.19
CA ILE A 37 3.06 -25.89 -8.74
C ILE A 37 2.58 -26.52 -10.04
N LYS A 38 1.26 -26.60 -10.23
CA LYS A 38 0.67 -27.10 -11.48
C LYS A 38 0.55 -25.95 -12.47
N SER A 39 0.78 -26.20 -13.75
CA SER A 39 0.67 -25.18 -14.80
C SER A 39 -0.70 -24.49 -14.84
N LYS A 40 -1.76 -25.22 -14.46
CA LYS A 40 -3.14 -24.73 -14.40
C LYS A 40 -3.49 -23.90 -13.16
N ASP A 41 -2.63 -23.82 -12.16
CA ASP A 41 -2.93 -23.06 -10.93
C ASP A 41 -3.08 -21.57 -11.27
N THR A 42 -4.13 -20.93 -10.75
CA THR A 42 -4.31 -19.47 -10.89
C THR A 42 -3.33 -18.73 -10.00
N LYS A 43 -3.19 -17.42 -10.21
CA LYS A 43 -2.30 -16.60 -9.38
C LYS A 43 -2.67 -16.70 -7.89
N ASP A 44 -3.96 -16.62 -7.57
CA ASP A 44 -4.47 -16.72 -6.20
C ASP A 44 -4.15 -18.09 -5.57
N ILE A 45 -4.34 -19.18 -6.32
CA ILE A 45 -4.00 -20.54 -5.85
C ILE A 45 -2.49 -20.67 -5.55
N VAL A 46 -1.63 -19.98 -6.31
CA VAL A 46 -0.18 -19.99 -6.04
C VAL A 46 0.14 -19.19 -4.77
N ILE A 47 -0.56 -18.08 -4.52
CA ILE A 47 -0.43 -17.31 -3.28
C ILE A 47 -0.89 -18.14 -2.09
N ASP A 48 -2.07 -18.77 -2.17
CA ASP A 48 -2.61 -19.60 -1.08
C ASP A 48 -1.62 -20.70 -0.68
N LYS A 49 -0.98 -21.35 -1.67
CA LYS A 49 0.05 -22.36 -1.42
C LYS A 49 1.29 -21.81 -0.71
N LEU A 50 1.71 -20.58 -1.03
CA LEU A 50 2.82 -19.93 -0.34
C LEU A 50 2.44 -19.67 1.12
N LEU A 51 1.23 -19.18 1.38
CA LEU A 51 0.70 -18.94 2.72
C LEU A 51 0.59 -20.24 3.53
N GLU A 52 0.08 -21.32 2.92
CA GLU A 52 0.04 -22.66 3.52
C GLU A 52 1.44 -23.20 3.87
N ASN A 53 2.49 -22.73 3.17
CA ASN A 53 3.88 -23.08 3.46
C ASN A 53 4.52 -22.21 4.56
N GLY A 54 3.75 -21.33 5.20
CA GLY A 54 4.22 -20.44 6.26
C GLY A 54 4.86 -19.15 5.77
N ILE A 55 4.77 -18.84 4.47
CA ILE A 55 5.13 -17.51 3.94
C ILE A 55 4.07 -16.52 4.40
N THR A 56 4.49 -15.40 4.99
CA THR A 56 3.56 -14.37 5.43
C THR A 56 3.27 -13.38 4.30
N TRP A 57 2.17 -12.64 4.41
CA TRP A 57 1.92 -11.50 3.53
C TRP A 57 3.04 -10.43 3.61
N MET A 58 3.71 -10.30 4.76
CA MET A 58 4.87 -9.42 4.92
C MET A 58 6.08 -9.92 4.13
N ASP A 59 6.27 -11.24 4.00
CA ASP A 59 7.33 -11.81 3.16
C ASP A 59 7.04 -11.58 1.67
N LEU A 60 5.78 -11.77 1.26
CA LEU A 60 5.30 -11.40 -0.09
C LEU A 60 5.58 -9.93 -0.38
N TYR A 61 5.25 -9.03 0.55
CA TYR A 61 5.57 -7.61 0.45
C TYR A 61 7.08 -7.41 0.36
N ASN A 62 7.88 -7.93 1.27
CA ASN A 62 9.33 -7.70 1.28
C ASN A 62 10.02 -8.21 0.01
N LYS A 63 9.59 -9.36 -0.51
CA LYS A 63 10.16 -9.93 -1.73
C LYS A 63 9.76 -9.15 -2.96
N TYR A 64 8.48 -8.77 -3.06
CA TYR A 64 7.94 -8.09 -4.23
C TYR A 64 7.68 -6.60 -4.01
N LYS A 65 8.28 -5.96 -3.00
CA LYS A 65 8.14 -4.51 -2.76
C LYS A 65 8.66 -3.68 -3.91
N HIS A 66 9.59 -4.21 -4.69
CA HIS A 66 10.03 -3.62 -5.95
C HIS A 66 8.94 -3.63 -7.03
N ALA A 67 7.97 -4.53 -6.91
CA ALA A 67 6.73 -4.61 -7.68
C ALA A 67 5.51 -4.18 -6.83
N ALA A 68 5.72 -3.58 -5.65
CA ALA A 68 4.65 -2.97 -4.90
C ALA A 68 4.25 -1.70 -5.62
N TYR A 69 2.99 -1.68 -5.98
CA TYR A 69 2.31 -0.50 -6.43
C TYR A 69 2.32 0.45 -5.25
N GLY A 70 2.75 1.69 -5.47
CA GLY A 70 2.75 2.68 -4.42
C GLY A 70 1.36 2.87 -3.83
N ILE A 71 1.24 3.77 -2.88
CA ILE A 71 -0.02 3.99 -2.21
C ILE A 71 -0.86 4.90 -3.07
N HIS A 72 -1.96 4.36 -3.61
CA HIS A 72 -2.91 5.17 -4.34
C HIS A 72 -3.42 6.31 -3.45
N PRO A 73 -3.59 7.54 -3.97
CA PRO A 73 -3.94 8.69 -3.16
C PRO A 73 -5.24 8.57 -2.37
N SER A 74 -6.24 7.84 -2.87
CA SER A 74 -7.50 7.64 -2.12
C SER A 74 -7.27 6.93 -0.79
N ILE A 75 -6.34 5.98 -0.75
CA ILE A 75 -6.10 5.15 0.40
C ILE A 75 -5.32 5.92 1.46
N PHE A 76 -4.34 6.70 1.02
CA PHE A 76 -3.65 7.65 1.88
C PHE A 76 -4.64 8.62 2.55
N ASN A 77 -5.65 9.10 1.82
CA ASN A 77 -6.66 10.02 2.36
C ASN A 77 -7.52 9.37 3.42
N ASN A 78 -7.96 8.14 3.15
CA ASN A 78 -8.85 7.43 4.04
C ASN A 78 -8.16 7.14 5.38
N LYS A 79 -6.88 6.73 5.36
CA LYS A 79 -6.11 6.47 6.60
C LYS A 79 -5.83 7.75 7.39
N PHE A 80 -5.34 8.80 6.73
CA PHE A 80 -4.77 9.97 7.41
C PHE A 80 -5.67 11.21 7.43
N ASN A 81 -6.88 11.09 6.90
CA ASN A 81 -7.85 12.17 6.75
C ASN A 81 -7.21 13.43 6.14
N VAL A 82 -6.64 13.28 4.94
CA VAL A 82 -5.97 14.37 4.20
C VAL A 82 -6.65 14.65 2.87
N THR A 83 -6.75 15.93 2.53
CA THR A 83 -7.29 16.41 1.25
C THR A 83 -6.25 16.34 0.13
N LYS A 84 -6.71 16.44 -1.13
CA LYS A 84 -5.83 16.53 -2.31
C LYS A 84 -4.83 17.68 -2.17
N TYR A 85 -5.30 18.84 -1.75
CA TYR A 85 -4.46 20.01 -1.52
C TYR A 85 -3.36 19.74 -0.47
N GLN A 86 -3.71 19.11 0.66
CA GLN A 86 -2.74 18.79 1.71
C GLN A 86 -1.68 17.82 1.20
N ARG A 87 -2.05 16.78 0.45
CA ARG A 87 -1.09 15.84 -0.13
C ARG A 87 -0.17 16.49 -1.15
N GLU A 88 -0.71 17.30 -2.06
CA GLU A 88 0.10 18.05 -3.02
C GLU A 88 1.11 18.95 -2.31
N LYS A 89 0.72 19.54 -1.18
CA LYS A 89 1.63 20.33 -0.35
C LYS A 89 2.65 19.45 0.36
N MET A 90 2.27 18.29 0.90
CA MET A 90 3.19 17.32 1.51
C MET A 90 4.28 16.90 0.52
N VAL A 91 3.91 16.60 -0.73
CA VAL A 91 4.86 16.30 -1.82
C VAL A 91 5.79 17.50 -2.06
N LYS A 92 5.23 18.71 -2.21
CA LYS A 92 6.03 19.94 -2.42
C LYS A 92 7.01 20.23 -1.29
N THR A 93 6.68 19.86 -0.05
CA THR A 93 7.55 20.03 1.12
C THR A 93 8.52 18.87 1.32
N GLY A 94 8.50 17.83 0.47
CA GLY A 94 9.31 16.63 0.63
C GLY A 94 8.88 15.70 1.77
N PHE A 95 7.71 15.93 2.35
CA PHE A 95 7.18 15.09 3.43
C PHE A 95 6.58 13.78 2.91
N LEU A 96 6.02 13.80 1.70
CA LEU A 96 5.47 12.63 1.03
C LEU A 96 6.24 12.35 -0.25
N GLU A 97 6.73 11.12 -0.41
CA GLU A 97 7.48 10.67 -1.57
C GLU A 97 6.55 10.06 -2.63
N ILE A 98 6.72 10.48 -3.88
CA ILE A 98 6.08 9.87 -5.05
C ILE A 98 7.04 8.81 -5.59
N MET A 99 6.57 7.57 -5.67
CA MET A 99 7.34 6.47 -6.26
C MET A 99 7.25 6.48 -7.77
N TYR A 100 6.03 6.62 -8.30
CA TYR A 100 5.78 6.65 -9.74
C TYR A 100 4.43 7.29 -10.06
N TYR A 101 4.19 7.52 -11.35
CA TYR A 101 2.90 7.90 -11.89
C TYR A 101 2.32 6.76 -12.71
N GLN A 102 1.02 6.52 -12.59
CA GLN A 102 0.30 5.52 -13.38
C GLN A 102 -0.94 6.15 -14.00
N TYR A 103 -1.16 5.87 -15.29
CA TYR A 103 -2.37 6.28 -15.97
C TYR A 103 -3.54 5.42 -15.49
N ASP A 104 -4.45 6.01 -14.73
CA ASP A 104 -5.50 5.30 -14.03
C ASP A 104 -6.84 6.04 -14.16
N LYS A 105 -7.93 5.30 -14.00
CA LYS A 105 -9.29 5.85 -14.05
C LYS A 105 -9.59 6.54 -12.71
N ILE A 106 -9.69 7.86 -12.74
CA ILE A 106 -9.99 8.67 -11.56
C ILE A 106 -11.50 8.84 -11.33
N MET A 107 -12.29 8.84 -12.39
CA MET A 107 -13.76 8.97 -12.36
C MET A 107 -14.37 8.25 -13.59
N PRO A 108 -15.70 7.98 -13.62
CA PRO A 108 -16.35 7.47 -14.82
C PRO A 108 -16.00 8.31 -16.07
N GLY A 109 -15.37 7.67 -17.07
CA GLY A 109 -14.93 8.32 -18.30
C GLY A 109 -13.65 9.16 -18.21
N ILE A 110 -13.07 9.37 -17.03
CA ILE A 110 -11.90 10.24 -16.83
C ILE A 110 -10.71 9.41 -16.36
N HIS A 111 -9.63 9.50 -17.12
CA HIS A 111 -8.33 8.89 -16.80
C HIS A 111 -7.28 9.99 -16.65
N SER A 112 -6.32 9.78 -15.77
CA SER A 112 -5.22 10.72 -15.56
C SER A 112 -4.00 10.00 -15.02
N ASN A 113 -2.84 10.67 -15.07
CA ASN A 113 -1.64 10.20 -14.40
C ASN A 113 -1.76 10.44 -12.90
N VAL A 114 -1.97 9.37 -12.14
CA VAL A 114 -2.13 9.39 -10.69
C VAL A 114 -0.77 9.18 -10.02
N PRO A 115 -0.38 10.01 -9.02
CA PRO A 115 0.85 9.80 -8.26
C PRO A 115 0.63 8.72 -7.20
N TYR A 116 1.45 7.68 -7.23
CA TYR A 116 1.46 6.61 -6.25
C TYR A 116 2.58 6.86 -5.23
N TYR A 117 2.26 6.83 -3.94
CA TYR A 117 3.20 7.24 -2.87
C TYR A 117 4.02 6.07 -2.29
N SER A 118 5.08 6.37 -1.53
CA SER A 118 5.90 5.33 -0.89
C SER A 118 5.07 4.48 0.10
N ALA A 119 5.10 3.16 -0.11
CA ALA A 119 4.46 2.21 0.79
C ALA A 119 5.17 2.15 2.14
N GLU A 120 6.49 2.19 2.13
CA GLU A 120 7.31 2.25 3.35
C GLU A 120 6.93 3.46 4.21
N GLN A 121 6.87 4.66 3.63
CA GLN A 121 6.41 5.86 4.35
C GLN A 121 4.98 5.70 4.88
N TYR A 122 4.06 5.16 4.09
CA TYR A 122 2.67 4.99 4.51
C TYR A 122 2.50 4.06 5.72
N PHE A 123 3.30 3.00 5.80
CA PHE A 123 3.27 2.09 6.94
C PHE A 123 4.02 2.64 8.15
N SER A 124 5.06 3.44 7.96
CA SER A 124 5.81 4.06 9.07
C SER A 124 5.09 5.28 9.68
N LEU A 125 4.28 5.99 8.89
CA LEU A 125 3.59 7.20 9.35
C LEU A 125 2.39 6.88 10.25
N THR A 126 2.31 7.60 11.35
CA THR A 126 1.14 7.62 12.24
C THR A 126 0.20 8.79 11.91
N ILE A 127 -1.03 8.74 12.42
CA ILE A 127 -1.96 9.88 12.32
C ILE A 127 -1.35 11.11 13.01
N GLU A 128 -0.68 10.93 14.15
CA GLU A 128 -0.07 12.05 14.88
C GLU A 128 1.03 12.73 14.08
N ASP A 129 1.86 11.99 13.34
CA ASP A 129 2.89 12.57 12.46
C ASP A 129 2.27 13.52 11.41
N ILE A 130 1.13 13.09 10.86
CA ILE A 130 0.36 13.88 9.90
C ILE A 130 -0.22 15.13 10.56
N GLU A 131 -0.73 15.02 11.78
CA GLU A 131 -1.30 16.14 12.52
C GLU A 131 -0.23 17.18 12.89
N ILE A 132 0.92 16.73 13.37
CA ILE A 132 2.10 17.59 13.62
C ILE A 132 2.50 18.30 12.31
N TRP A 133 2.51 17.58 11.19
CA TRP A 133 2.83 18.19 9.90
C TRP A 133 1.77 19.23 9.48
N LYS A 134 0.47 18.94 9.64
CA LYS A 134 -0.64 19.85 9.30
C LYS A 134 -0.54 21.15 10.10
N GLN A 135 -0.30 21.07 11.41
CA GLN A 135 -0.13 22.26 12.27
C GLN A 135 1.02 23.15 11.80
N LYS A 136 2.15 22.55 11.39
CA LYS A 136 3.33 23.29 10.94
C LYS A 136 3.16 23.90 9.54
N ASN A 137 2.40 23.24 8.66
CA ASN A 137 2.42 23.55 7.23
C ASN A 137 1.10 24.10 6.67
N ILE A 138 -0.03 23.92 7.36
CA ILE A 138 -1.35 24.36 6.87
C ILE A 138 -1.77 25.61 7.63
N ARG A 139 -1.80 26.74 6.93
CA ARG A 139 -2.19 28.03 7.50
C ARG A 139 -3.62 27.96 8.02
N GLY A 140 -3.82 28.38 9.27
CA GLY A 140 -5.14 28.38 9.90
C GLY A 140 -5.62 27.01 10.37
N TYR A 141 -4.80 25.96 10.23
CA TYR A 141 -5.11 24.67 10.83
C TYR A 141 -4.96 24.75 12.35
N LYS A 142 -6.06 24.53 13.06
CA LYS A 142 -6.08 24.30 14.51
C LYS A 142 -6.54 22.86 14.69
N LYS A 143 -5.75 22.05 15.42
CA LYS A 143 -6.19 20.71 15.83
C LYS A 143 -7.39 20.96 16.74
N ASP A 144 -8.57 20.48 16.33
CA ASP A 144 -9.72 20.49 17.24
C ASP A 144 -9.33 19.58 18.41
N HIS A 145 -9.00 20.20 19.54
CA HIS A 145 -8.82 19.48 20.79
C HIS A 145 -10.19 19.02 21.25
N ASP A 146 -10.39 17.70 21.24
CA ASP A 146 -11.42 16.94 21.95
C ASP A 146 -12.87 17.42 21.80
N LYS A 147 -13.64 16.67 21.01
CA LYS A 147 -15.07 16.43 21.28
C LYS A 147 -15.26 14.96 21.57
#